data_AF-W9WBV9-F1
#
_entry.id   AF-W9WBV9-F1
#
_cell.length_a   1.000
_cell.length_b   1.000
_cell.length_c   1.000
_cell.angle_alpha   90.00
_cell.angle_beta   90.00
_cell.angle_gamma   90.00
#
_symmetry.space_group_name_H-M   'P 1'
#
loop_
_entity.id
_entity.type
_entity.pdbx_description
1 polymer ?
#
loop_
_entity_poly.entity_id
_entity_poly.type
_entity_poly.pdbx_seq_one_letter_code
_entity_poly.pdbx_strand_id
1 'polypeptide(L)'
;MFVAAADVDFPTCDADTIVQRPPWFYHSLQLDRSFSFASGSGGTTSQSKSSELVPNPSANANHALDFQAHGVTPEYSELMLNLRILAKTYQTANDCGSAREYQDVLTFLCSTLQRLLTLPLPAHDPLLGVSGIGSYESAITTACRHALIIHVFAQWCGHQPDPTLLVSTAQHNLLLTLRPLIDQRHVSTKLLLWLLSVGGTCPYGPAQHKWFVSQLADVATDLEIHSWEDMKASLQQVIWHEYQDDKQHKELWDEVVALRDEEAMHFSEMVYPVPSMAV
;
A
#
# COMPACT_ATOMS: atom_id res chain seq x y z
N MET A 1 8.42 11.01 -13.62
CA MET A 1 8.84 9.89 -14.49
C MET A 1 10.36 9.92 -14.60
N PHE A 2 11.04 9.01 -13.91
CA PHE A 2 12.49 8.81 -14.00
C PHE A 2 12.80 8.11 -15.34
N VAL A 3 12.72 8.84 -16.45
CA VAL A 3 13.21 8.35 -17.74
C VAL A 3 14.68 8.71 -17.80
N ALA A 4 15.54 7.75 -17.50
CA ALA A 4 16.94 7.86 -17.85
C ALA A 4 17.06 7.84 -19.38
N ALA A 5 17.33 9.00 -19.98
CA ALA A 5 17.90 9.03 -21.32
C ALA A 5 19.28 8.39 -21.22
N ALA A 6 19.45 7.27 -21.92
CA ALA A 6 20.63 6.42 -21.85
C ALA A 6 21.87 7.14 -22.42
N ASP A 7 22.84 7.41 -21.55
CA ASP A 7 24.28 7.38 -21.83
C ASP A 7 25.07 7.52 -20.51
N VAL A 8 24.80 6.61 -19.56
CA VAL A 8 25.55 6.54 -18.30
C VAL A 8 26.13 5.14 -18.18
N ASP A 9 27.45 5.04 -18.28
CA ASP A 9 28.18 3.82 -17.98
C ASP A 9 27.93 3.44 -16.51
N PHE A 10 27.24 2.31 -16.30
CA PHE A 10 26.98 1.80 -14.97
C PHE A 10 28.24 1.08 -14.45
N PRO A 11 28.80 1.49 -13.30
CA PRO A 11 29.88 0.72 -12.67
C PRO A 11 29.36 -0.67 -12.25
N THR A 12 30.23 -1.68 -12.37
CA THR A 12 29.91 -3.08 -12.01
C THR A 12 29.46 -3.19 -10.56
N CYS A 13 28.19 -3.54 -10.34
CA CYS A 13 27.63 -3.77 -9.01
C CYS A 13 28.19 -5.06 -8.40
N ASP A 14 28.93 -4.93 -7.31
CA ASP A 14 29.40 -6.05 -6.50
C ASP A 14 28.24 -6.53 -5.59
N ALA A 15 27.86 -7.81 -5.72
CA ALA A 15 26.62 -8.37 -5.18
C ALA A 15 26.55 -8.37 -3.64
N ASP A 16 27.70 -8.22 -2.97
CA ASP A 16 27.81 -8.16 -1.51
C ASP A 16 27.80 -6.72 -0.95
N THR A 17 27.70 -5.72 -1.82
CA THR A 17 27.62 -4.32 -1.37
C THR A 17 26.19 -4.03 -0.91
N ILE A 18 25.98 -4.06 0.41
CA ILE A 18 24.79 -3.46 1.00
C ILE A 18 24.84 -1.97 0.66
N VAL A 19 24.03 -1.54 -0.32
CA VAL A 19 23.88 -0.12 -0.64
C VAL A 19 23.37 0.57 0.61
N GLN A 20 24.27 1.31 1.26
CA GLN A 20 23.91 2.03 2.47
C GLN A 20 22.87 3.09 2.13
N ARG A 21 21.95 3.30 3.08
CA ARG A 21 20.95 4.35 2.96
C ARG A 21 21.68 5.70 2.80
N PRO A 22 21.37 6.46 1.74
CA PRO A 22 22.00 7.75 1.53
C PRO A 22 21.64 8.74 2.65
N PRO A 23 22.44 9.78 2.91
CA PRO A 23 22.21 10.71 4.00
C PRO A 23 20.82 11.37 3.98
N TRP A 24 20.28 11.67 2.79
CA TRP A 24 18.94 12.25 2.63
C TRP A 24 17.84 11.33 3.19
N PHE A 25 18.05 10.00 3.16
CA PHE A 25 17.07 9.03 3.64
C PHE A 25 16.76 9.21 5.12
N TYR A 26 17.80 9.45 5.94
CA TYR A 26 17.61 9.63 7.38
C TYR A 26 16.88 10.92 7.70
N HIS A 27 17.08 11.98 6.91
CA HIS A 27 16.32 13.21 7.03
C HIS A 27 14.84 12.97 6.70
N SER A 28 14.53 12.29 5.60
CA SER A 28 13.15 11.93 5.24
C SER A 28 12.51 11.00 6.28
N LEU A 29 13.25 10.06 6.84
CA LEU A 29 12.77 9.17 7.91
C LEU A 29 12.46 9.95 9.21
N GLN A 30 13.29 10.95 9.55
CA GLN A 30 13.02 11.82 10.69
C GLN A 30 11.79 12.69 10.44
N LEU A 31 11.60 13.21 9.23
CA LEU A 31 10.39 13.94 8.84
C LEU A 31 9.15 13.04 8.97
N ASP A 32 9.22 11.81 8.47
CA ASP A 32 8.15 10.82 8.58
C ASP A 32 7.75 10.53 10.03
N ARG A 33 8.73 10.47 10.94
CA ARG A 33 8.52 10.29 12.39
C ARG A 33 8.15 11.57 13.14
N SER A 34 8.54 12.75 12.66
CA SER A 34 8.32 14.03 13.37
C SER A 34 6.96 14.66 13.04
N PHE A 35 6.32 14.29 11.93
CA PHE A 35 4.87 14.44 11.79
C PHE A 35 4.07 13.66 12.87
N SER A 36 4.74 12.79 13.64
CA SER A 36 4.14 11.99 14.71
C SER A 36 4.34 12.54 16.13
N PHE A 37 5.00 13.69 16.33
CA PHE A 37 5.11 14.32 17.68
C PHE A 37 5.09 15.85 17.61
N ALA A 38 3.91 16.44 17.40
CA ALA A 38 3.58 17.74 17.94
C ALA A 38 2.86 17.55 19.29
N SER A 39 3.56 17.01 20.29
CA SER A 39 3.09 17.10 21.68
C SER A 39 3.45 18.48 22.20
N GLY A 40 2.42 19.32 22.35
CA GLY A 40 2.54 20.66 22.89
C GLY A 40 3.11 20.65 24.31
N SER A 41 4.19 21.39 24.50
CA SER A 41 4.72 21.83 25.78
C SER A 41 5.20 23.26 25.57
N GLY A 42 4.79 24.30 26.28
CA GLY A 42 3.87 24.45 27.40
C GLY A 42 3.90 25.94 27.77
N GLY A 43 2.74 26.55 27.94
CA GLY A 43 2.58 27.93 28.39
C GLY A 43 1.36 28.01 29.30
N THR A 44 1.62 27.91 30.59
CA THR A 44 0.66 27.97 31.70
C THR A 44 -0.26 29.19 31.64
N THR A 45 -1.58 29.03 31.87
CA THR A 45 -2.36 29.75 32.90
C THR A 45 -3.79 29.14 32.99
N SER A 46 -4.26 29.02 34.24
CA SER A 46 -5.51 28.49 34.79
C SER A 46 -6.84 28.92 34.17
N GLN A 47 -7.82 28.01 34.05
CA GLN A 47 -9.08 27.97 34.85
C GLN A 47 -10.13 26.97 34.32
N SER A 48 -10.77 26.31 35.28
CA SER A 48 -12.00 25.49 35.29
C SER A 48 -13.04 25.65 34.16
N LYS A 49 -13.49 24.51 33.59
CA LYS A 49 -14.90 24.07 33.62
C LYS A 49 -15.07 22.67 33.01
N SER A 50 -15.77 21.82 33.73
CA SER A 50 -16.23 20.49 33.32
C SER A 50 -17.20 20.56 32.15
N SER A 51 -16.98 19.74 31.12
CA SER A 51 -18.04 19.18 30.28
C SER A 51 -17.51 17.94 29.58
N GLU A 52 -18.28 16.85 29.66
CA GLU A 52 -18.06 15.57 28.97
C GLU A 52 -17.72 15.79 27.49
N LEU A 53 -16.64 15.18 27.03
CA LEU A 53 -16.36 15.01 25.60
C LEU A 53 -16.01 13.54 25.33
N VAL A 54 -16.89 12.93 24.56
CA VAL A 54 -16.72 11.76 23.71
C VAL A 54 -15.30 11.71 23.13
N PRO A 55 -14.63 10.54 23.07
CA PRO A 55 -13.33 10.46 22.41
C PRO A 55 -13.54 10.67 20.89
N ASN A 56 -13.12 11.83 20.39
CA ASN A 56 -12.99 12.11 18.96
C ASN A 56 -12.06 11.08 18.29
N PRO A 57 -12.50 10.36 17.25
CA PRO A 57 -11.65 9.38 16.56
C PRO A 57 -10.67 9.99 15.53
N SER A 58 -10.56 11.31 15.39
CA SER A 58 -9.82 11.94 14.29
C SER A 58 -8.35 12.34 14.57
N ALA A 59 -7.77 11.97 15.71
CA ALA A 59 -6.39 12.37 16.05
C ALA A 59 -5.28 11.45 15.50
N ASN A 60 -5.61 10.29 14.92
CA ASN A 60 -4.63 9.27 14.49
C ASN A 60 -4.38 9.20 12.97
N ALA A 61 -4.89 10.15 12.19
CA ALA A 61 -4.92 10.06 10.71
C ALA A 61 -3.55 10.18 10.02
N ASN A 62 -2.47 10.52 10.73
CA ASN A 62 -1.16 10.80 10.14
C ASN A 62 -0.04 9.83 10.56
N HIS A 63 -0.36 8.72 11.24
CA HIS A 63 0.69 7.78 11.63
C HIS A 63 1.01 6.82 10.48
N ALA A 64 2.26 6.82 10.03
CA ALA A 64 2.73 5.85 9.06
C ALA A 64 2.53 4.42 9.59
N LEU A 65 2.08 3.50 8.74
CA LEU A 65 1.80 2.13 9.14
C LEU A 65 3.11 1.41 9.51
N ASP A 66 3.18 0.78 10.67
CA ASP A 66 4.30 -0.08 11.07
C ASP A 66 4.10 -1.49 10.51
N PHE A 67 4.87 -1.82 9.47
CA PHE A 67 4.77 -3.10 8.77
C PHE A 67 5.08 -4.31 9.65
N GLN A 68 6.06 -4.20 10.56
CA GLN A 68 6.46 -5.31 11.43
C GLN A 68 5.38 -5.62 12.46
N ALA A 69 4.73 -4.57 13.00
CA ALA A 69 3.58 -4.72 13.89
C ALA A 69 2.39 -5.44 13.22
N HIS A 70 2.38 -5.55 11.89
CA HIS A 70 1.36 -6.25 11.10
C HIS A 70 1.81 -7.61 10.57
N GLY A 71 2.94 -8.13 11.07
CA GLY A 71 3.45 -9.47 10.74
C GLY A 71 4.20 -9.54 9.41
N VAL A 72 4.66 -8.41 8.88
CA VAL A 72 5.60 -8.44 7.76
C VAL A 72 6.99 -8.71 8.31
N THR A 73 7.69 -9.69 7.75
CA THR A 73 9.08 -10.01 8.13
C THR A 73 9.99 -8.77 8.12
N PRO A 74 11.05 -8.72 8.94
CA PRO A 74 11.93 -7.55 9.04
C PRO A 74 12.51 -7.10 7.69
N GLU A 75 12.91 -8.04 6.85
CA GLU A 75 13.55 -7.77 5.56
C GLU A 75 12.60 -7.11 4.57
N TYR A 76 11.34 -7.59 4.50
CA TYR A 76 10.32 -6.99 3.63
C TYR A 76 9.75 -5.70 4.23
N SER A 77 9.64 -5.60 5.55
CA SER A 77 9.27 -4.36 6.23
C SER A 77 10.26 -3.24 5.91
N GLU A 78 11.56 -3.58 5.86
CA GLU A 78 12.61 -2.64 5.46
C GLU A 78 12.44 -2.19 4.01
N LEU A 79 12.17 -3.13 3.08
CA LEU A 79 11.91 -2.81 1.68
C LEU A 79 10.69 -1.90 1.50
N MET A 80 9.59 -2.22 2.18
CA MET A 80 8.37 -1.40 2.14
C MET A 80 8.62 -0.01 2.70
N LEU A 81 9.39 0.12 3.78
CA LEU A 81 9.78 1.42 4.33
C LEU A 81 10.66 2.21 3.35
N ASN A 82 11.64 1.56 2.72
CA ASN A 82 12.51 2.22 1.75
C ASN A 82 11.70 2.77 0.56
N LEU A 83 10.75 1.97 0.05
CA LEU A 83 9.87 2.37 -1.04
C LEU A 83 8.89 3.47 -0.62
N ARG A 84 8.31 3.41 0.58
CA ARG A 84 7.49 4.51 1.14
C ARG A 84 8.26 5.83 1.15
N ILE A 85 9.49 5.82 1.69
CA ILE A 85 10.31 7.01 1.81
C ILE A 85 10.68 7.57 0.44
N LEU A 86 11.05 6.70 -0.51
CA LEU A 86 11.29 7.08 -1.91
C LEU A 86 10.05 7.73 -2.53
N ALA A 87 8.91 7.02 -2.47
CA ALA A 87 7.65 7.45 -3.04
C ALA A 87 7.15 8.77 -2.44
N LYS A 88 7.44 9.05 -1.17
CA LYS A 88 7.07 10.31 -0.49
C LYS A 88 8.03 11.46 -0.81
N THR A 89 9.33 11.18 -0.89
CA THR A 89 10.37 12.21 -1.03
C THR A 89 10.56 12.65 -2.47
N TYR A 90 10.45 11.72 -3.43
CA TYR A 90 10.77 11.96 -4.83
C TYR A 90 9.60 11.56 -5.72
N GLN A 91 8.85 12.56 -6.14
CA GLN A 91 7.71 12.47 -7.05
C GLN A 91 8.12 12.67 -8.52
N THR A 92 9.12 13.53 -8.72
CA THR A 92 9.63 13.94 -10.04
C THR A 92 11.15 14.14 -10.00
N ALA A 93 11.77 14.20 -11.17
CA ALA A 93 13.21 14.49 -11.26
C ALA A 93 13.57 15.90 -10.74
N ASN A 94 12.60 16.81 -10.68
CA ASN A 94 12.79 18.18 -10.19
C ASN A 94 12.90 18.26 -8.66
N ASP A 95 12.56 17.18 -7.95
CA ASP A 95 12.69 17.12 -6.49
C ASP A 95 14.16 16.94 -6.06
N CYS A 96 15.03 16.57 -7.00
CA CYS A 96 16.48 16.49 -6.78
C CYS A 96 17.11 17.88 -6.98
N GLY A 97 17.88 18.34 -6.00
CA GLY A 97 18.60 19.62 -6.08
C GLY A 97 19.84 19.57 -6.98
N SER A 98 20.27 18.39 -7.41
CA SER A 98 21.43 18.21 -8.29
C SER A 98 21.39 16.88 -9.06
N ALA A 99 22.14 16.79 -10.15
CA ALA A 99 22.33 15.54 -10.90
C ALA A 99 22.99 14.44 -10.04
N ARG A 100 23.84 14.81 -9.09
CA ARG A 100 24.47 13.86 -8.16
C ARG A 100 23.44 13.25 -7.22
N GLU A 101 22.58 14.08 -6.64
CA GLU A 101 21.48 13.59 -5.79
C GLU A 101 20.55 12.68 -6.59
N TYR A 102 20.20 13.07 -7.82
CA TYR A 102 19.40 12.23 -8.71
C TYR A 102 20.04 10.85 -8.95
N GLN A 103 21.35 10.80 -9.19
CA GLN A 103 22.08 9.54 -9.35
C GLN A 103 22.06 8.70 -8.06
N ASP A 104 22.20 9.32 -6.89
CA ASP A 104 22.15 8.63 -5.60
C ASP A 104 20.77 8.02 -5.34
N VAL A 105 19.70 8.77 -5.66
CA VAL A 105 18.29 8.31 -5.56
C VAL A 105 18.04 7.16 -6.52
N LEU A 106 18.46 7.28 -7.78
CA LEU A 106 18.32 6.22 -8.78
C LEU A 106 19.07 4.95 -8.36
N THR A 107 20.30 5.10 -7.87
CA THR A 107 21.10 3.97 -7.36
C THR A 107 20.39 3.25 -6.20
N PHE A 108 19.83 4.03 -5.26
CA PHE A 108 19.10 3.48 -4.13
C PHE A 108 17.80 2.78 -4.55
N LEU A 109 17.05 3.36 -5.49
CA LEU A 109 15.86 2.74 -6.07
C LEU A 109 16.21 1.42 -6.74
N CYS A 110 17.18 1.41 -7.67
CA CYS A 110 17.62 0.19 -8.37
C CYS A 110 18.06 -0.90 -7.40
N SER A 111 18.80 -0.55 -6.35
CA SER A 111 19.25 -1.51 -5.33
C SER A 111 18.10 -2.06 -4.49
N THR A 112 17.11 -1.22 -4.17
CA THR A 112 15.89 -1.63 -3.46
C THR A 112 15.07 -2.60 -4.31
N LEU A 113 14.95 -2.35 -5.61
CA LEU A 113 14.24 -3.24 -6.54
C LEU A 113 14.98 -4.54 -6.82
N GLN A 114 16.30 -4.48 -6.98
CA GLN A 114 17.12 -5.68 -7.09
C GLN A 114 16.93 -6.56 -5.84
N ARG A 115 16.98 -5.97 -4.64
CA ARG A 115 16.72 -6.69 -3.39
C ARG A 115 15.30 -7.25 -3.32
N LEU A 116 14.27 -6.52 -3.75
CA LEU A 116 12.89 -7.02 -3.81
C LEU A 116 12.78 -8.29 -4.70
N LEU A 117 13.50 -8.32 -5.81
CA LEU A 117 13.47 -9.43 -6.76
C LEU A 117 14.32 -10.63 -6.30
N THR A 118 15.45 -10.40 -5.62
CA THR A 118 16.39 -11.45 -5.20
C THR A 118 16.12 -12.02 -3.81
N LEU A 119 15.44 -11.27 -2.93
CA LEU A 119 15.12 -11.73 -1.59
C LEU A 119 14.22 -12.99 -1.67
N PRO A 120 14.57 -14.09 -0.99
CA PRO A 120 13.84 -15.34 -1.08
C PRO A 120 12.43 -15.17 -0.56
N LEU A 121 11.49 -15.89 -1.19
CA LEU A 121 10.14 -15.99 -0.68
C LEU A 121 10.16 -16.59 0.73
N PRO A 122 9.33 -16.08 1.66
CA PRO A 122 9.09 -16.76 2.92
C PRO A 122 8.55 -18.15 2.57
N ALA A 123 9.31 -19.20 2.91
CA ALA A 123 8.94 -20.56 2.57
C ALA A 123 7.69 -20.96 3.36
N HIS A 124 6.59 -21.26 2.67
CA HIS A 124 5.62 -22.19 3.20
C HIS A 124 6.29 -23.55 3.18
N ASP A 125 6.59 -24.12 4.35
CA ASP A 125 7.04 -25.53 4.43
C ASP A 125 5.80 -26.43 4.55
N PRO A 126 5.30 -27.01 3.45
CA PRO A 126 4.13 -27.88 3.48
C PRO A 126 4.38 -29.22 4.21
N LEU A 127 5.63 -29.55 4.57
CA LEU A 127 5.96 -30.80 5.26
C LEU A 127 5.91 -30.66 6.79
N LEU A 128 5.91 -29.44 7.33
CA LEU A 128 5.71 -29.17 8.75
C LEU A 128 4.29 -28.67 9.00
N GLY A 129 3.33 -29.57 8.77
CA GLY A 129 1.99 -29.40 9.35
C GLY A 129 2.12 -29.36 10.87
N VAL A 130 2.07 -28.16 11.47
CA VAL A 130 1.60 -27.85 12.84
C VAL A 130 1.86 -26.36 13.17
N SER A 131 0.76 -25.63 13.41
CA SER A 131 0.59 -24.40 14.21
C SER A 131 1.21 -23.04 13.78
N GLY A 132 0.39 -22.26 13.06
CA GLY A 132 -0.28 -21.09 13.64
C GLY A 132 0.38 -19.71 13.49
N ILE A 133 1.71 -19.58 13.56
CA ILE A 133 2.37 -18.25 13.55
C ILE A 133 3.15 -18.01 12.25
N GLY A 134 3.85 -19.04 11.75
CA GLY A 134 4.57 -18.96 10.47
C GLY A 134 3.67 -18.90 9.23
N SER A 135 2.38 -19.26 9.32
CA SER A 135 1.47 -19.23 8.17
C SER A 135 1.02 -17.81 7.82
N TYR A 136 0.65 -17.01 8.82
CA TYR A 136 0.19 -15.64 8.59
C TYR A 136 1.36 -14.73 8.19
N GLU A 137 2.45 -14.75 8.95
CA GLU A 137 3.65 -13.93 8.68
C GLU A 137 4.21 -14.17 7.27
N SER A 138 4.31 -15.45 6.88
CA SER A 138 4.72 -15.86 5.53
C SER A 138 3.74 -15.37 4.47
N ALA A 139 2.44 -15.57 4.68
CA ALA A 139 1.41 -15.19 3.72
C ALA A 139 1.31 -13.67 3.55
N ILE A 140 1.27 -12.89 4.64
CA ILE A 140 1.20 -11.43 4.55
C ILE A 140 2.47 -10.86 3.93
N THR A 141 3.64 -11.40 4.28
CA THR A 141 4.91 -11.01 3.65
C THR A 141 4.92 -11.32 2.15
N THR A 142 4.42 -12.49 1.76
CA THR A 142 4.29 -12.90 0.36
C THR A 142 3.33 -11.99 -0.39
N ALA A 143 2.18 -11.64 0.20
CA ALA A 143 1.24 -10.68 -0.35
C ALA A 143 1.89 -9.29 -0.52
N CYS A 144 2.58 -8.79 0.50
CA CYS A 144 3.33 -7.53 0.43
C CYS A 144 4.37 -7.55 -0.69
N ARG A 145 5.13 -8.62 -0.85
CA ARG A 145 6.09 -8.77 -1.96
C ARG A 145 5.39 -8.63 -3.31
N HIS A 146 4.30 -9.35 -3.53
CA HIS A 146 3.58 -9.30 -4.80
C HIS A 146 2.99 -7.92 -5.08
N ALA A 147 2.39 -7.27 -4.07
CA ALA A 147 1.90 -5.91 -4.20
C ALA A 147 3.04 -4.91 -4.47
N LEU A 148 4.20 -5.03 -3.80
CA LEU A 148 5.38 -4.20 -4.11
C LEU A 148 5.83 -4.34 -5.57
N ILE A 149 5.85 -5.56 -6.10
CA ILE A 149 6.19 -5.82 -7.51
C ILE A 149 5.19 -5.10 -8.43
N ILE A 150 3.89 -5.21 -8.17
CA ILE A 150 2.87 -4.54 -8.97
C ILE A 150 3.04 -3.02 -8.88
N HIS A 151 3.10 -2.48 -7.67
CA HIS A 151 3.19 -1.05 -7.40
C HIS A 151 4.38 -0.40 -8.11
N VAL A 152 5.57 -1.03 -8.08
CA VAL A 152 6.75 -0.42 -8.71
C VAL A 152 6.83 -0.69 -10.21
N PHE A 153 6.49 -1.89 -10.67
CA PHE A 153 6.74 -2.29 -12.06
C PHE A 153 5.56 -2.03 -13.01
N ALA A 154 4.33 -1.87 -12.54
CA ALA A 154 3.16 -1.69 -13.41
C ALA A 154 3.28 -0.45 -14.33
N GLN A 155 3.92 0.61 -13.86
CA GLN A 155 4.15 1.83 -14.64
C GLN A 155 5.10 1.64 -15.85
N TRP A 156 5.87 0.55 -15.87
CA TRP A 156 6.80 0.25 -16.97
C TRP A 156 6.22 -0.75 -17.97
N CYS A 157 5.02 -1.27 -17.73
CA CYS A 157 4.34 -2.13 -18.71
C CYS A 157 4.17 -1.38 -20.04
N GLY A 158 4.54 -2.04 -21.14
CA GLY A 158 4.56 -1.43 -22.48
C GLY A 158 5.85 -0.68 -22.84
N HIS A 159 6.83 -0.61 -21.93
CA HIS A 159 8.19 -0.11 -22.19
C HIS A 159 9.20 -1.25 -22.09
N GLN A 160 10.32 -1.19 -22.83
CA GLN A 160 11.37 -2.22 -22.75
C GLN A 160 12.38 -1.90 -21.65
N PRO A 161 12.78 -2.88 -20.80
CA PRO A 161 12.28 -4.26 -20.75
C PRO A 161 10.86 -4.34 -20.17
N ASP A 162 9.95 -5.07 -20.82
CA ASP A 162 8.52 -5.10 -20.47
C ASP A 162 8.23 -6.05 -19.29
N PRO A 163 7.85 -5.52 -18.11
CA PRO A 163 7.55 -6.34 -16.93
C PRO A 163 6.14 -6.90 -16.92
N THR A 164 5.36 -6.79 -18.00
CA THR A 164 3.96 -7.26 -18.08
C THR A 164 3.76 -8.66 -17.51
N LEU A 165 4.62 -9.63 -17.86
CA LEU A 165 4.50 -11.00 -17.34
C LEU A 165 4.79 -11.07 -15.84
N LEU A 166 5.76 -10.31 -15.35
CA LEU A 166 6.12 -10.23 -13.93
C LEU A 166 4.96 -9.64 -13.12
N VAL A 167 4.38 -8.53 -13.59
CA VAL A 167 3.25 -7.86 -12.93
C VAL A 167 2.00 -8.73 -12.95
N SER A 168 1.65 -9.34 -14.08
CA SER A 168 0.51 -10.25 -14.19
C SER A 168 0.66 -11.48 -13.29
N THR A 169 1.86 -12.07 -13.22
CA THR A 169 2.15 -13.19 -12.32
C THR A 169 2.05 -12.75 -10.86
N ALA A 170 2.57 -11.57 -10.51
CA ALA A 170 2.45 -11.02 -9.16
C ALA A 170 0.99 -10.77 -8.78
N GLN A 171 0.16 -10.21 -9.66
CA GLN A 171 -1.26 -10.01 -9.41
C GLN A 171 -2.00 -11.33 -9.14
N HIS A 172 -1.73 -12.35 -9.97
CA HIS A 172 -2.32 -13.67 -9.77
C HIS A 172 -1.93 -14.28 -8.42
N ASN A 173 -0.64 -14.24 -8.07
CA ASN A 173 -0.16 -14.79 -6.81
C ASN A 173 -0.63 -13.97 -5.60
N LEU A 174 -0.78 -12.65 -5.74
CA LEU A 174 -1.36 -11.79 -4.72
C LEU A 174 -2.79 -12.23 -4.40
N LEU A 175 -3.62 -12.45 -5.43
CA LEU A 175 -4.99 -12.94 -5.26
C LEU A 175 -5.01 -14.30 -4.55
N LEU A 176 -4.18 -15.25 -4.97
CA LEU A 176 -4.11 -16.57 -4.33
C LEU A 176 -3.68 -16.50 -2.87
N THR A 177 -2.79 -15.56 -2.53
CA THR A 177 -2.30 -15.36 -1.17
C THR A 177 -3.33 -14.64 -0.29
N LEU A 178 -4.05 -13.67 -0.83
CA LEU A 178 -5.02 -12.86 -0.09
C LEU A 178 -6.32 -13.61 0.23
N ARG A 179 -6.81 -14.49 -0.64
CA ARG A 179 -8.05 -15.26 -0.39
C ARG A 179 -8.09 -15.91 1.01
N PRO A 180 -7.15 -16.78 1.38
CA PRO A 180 -7.17 -17.40 2.71
C PRO A 180 -6.93 -16.40 3.84
N LEU A 181 -6.21 -15.31 3.60
CA LEU A 181 -5.95 -14.27 4.60
C LEU A 181 -7.20 -13.46 4.95
N ILE A 182 -8.03 -13.16 3.94
CA ILE A 182 -9.30 -12.43 4.12
C ILE A 182 -10.31 -13.31 4.85
N ASP A 183 -10.42 -14.60 4.47
CA ASP A 183 -11.33 -15.56 5.10
C ASP A 183 -11.05 -15.72 6.61
N GLN A 184 -9.79 -15.56 7.02
CA GLN A 184 -9.37 -15.67 8.41
C GLN A 184 -9.45 -14.35 9.19
N ARG A 185 -9.80 -13.22 8.55
CA ARG A 185 -9.92 -11.87 9.14
C ARG A 185 -8.70 -11.41 9.98
N HIS A 186 -7.50 -11.89 9.67
CA HIS A 186 -6.29 -11.60 10.46
C HIS A 186 -5.46 -10.42 9.93
N VAL A 187 -5.81 -9.82 8.80
CA VAL A 187 -5.00 -8.76 8.18
C VAL A 187 -5.38 -7.38 8.72
N SER A 188 -4.37 -6.53 8.95
CA SER A 188 -4.58 -5.10 9.19
C SER A 188 -5.39 -4.47 8.07
N THR A 189 -6.49 -3.81 8.41
CA THR A 189 -7.45 -3.28 7.43
C THR A 189 -6.82 -2.25 6.49
N LYS A 190 -5.92 -1.38 6.97
CA LYS A 190 -5.22 -0.40 6.10
C LYS A 190 -4.18 -1.04 5.18
N LEU A 191 -3.45 -2.04 5.66
CA LEU A 191 -2.51 -2.80 4.81
C LEU A 191 -3.29 -3.61 3.77
N LEU A 192 -4.38 -4.25 4.18
CA LEU A 192 -5.28 -4.99 3.29
C LEU A 192 -5.89 -4.07 2.23
N LEU A 193 -6.36 -2.89 2.61
CA LEU A 193 -6.85 -1.86 1.69
C LEU A 193 -5.79 -1.55 0.63
N TRP A 194 -4.54 -1.34 1.02
CA TRP A 194 -3.45 -1.09 0.08
C TRP A 194 -3.15 -2.30 -0.82
N LEU A 195 -3.08 -3.51 -0.26
CA LEU A 195 -2.86 -4.74 -1.03
C LEU A 195 -3.95 -4.97 -2.09
N LEU A 196 -5.22 -4.77 -1.72
CA LEU A 196 -6.35 -4.89 -2.63
C LEU A 196 -6.35 -3.81 -3.69
N SER A 197 -6.06 -2.56 -3.30
CA SER A 197 -6.01 -1.44 -4.22
C SER A 197 -4.94 -1.64 -5.28
N VAL A 198 -3.73 -2.02 -4.88
CA VAL A 198 -2.62 -2.30 -5.82
C VAL A 198 -2.93 -3.49 -6.72
N GLY A 199 -3.59 -4.54 -6.21
CA GLY A 199 -4.01 -5.67 -7.05
C GLY A 199 -5.11 -5.30 -8.05
N GLY A 200 -5.99 -4.38 -7.68
CA GLY A 200 -7.10 -3.87 -8.49
C GLY A 200 -6.70 -2.83 -9.53
N THR A 201 -5.61 -2.09 -9.37
CA THR A 201 -5.13 -1.16 -10.42
C THR A 201 -4.50 -1.87 -11.62
N CYS A 202 -4.29 -3.18 -11.51
CA CYS A 202 -3.60 -3.96 -12.51
C CYS A 202 -4.56 -4.40 -13.63
N PRO A 203 -4.28 -4.09 -14.91
CA PRO A 203 -5.25 -4.26 -16.00
C PRO A 203 -5.43 -5.71 -16.47
N TYR A 204 -4.74 -6.68 -15.86
CA TYR A 204 -4.76 -8.06 -16.33
C TYR A 204 -5.88 -8.85 -15.67
N GLY A 205 -6.62 -9.60 -16.49
CA GLY A 205 -7.59 -10.58 -16.00
C GLY A 205 -8.87 -9.92 -15.45
N PRO A 206 -9.94 -9.81 -16.25
CA PRO A 206 -11.18 -9.15 -15.81
C PRO A 206 -11.84 -9.84 -14.61
N ALA A 207 -11.63 -11.14 -14.42
CA ALA A 207 -12.15 -11.86 -13.26
C ALA A 207 -11.35 -11.55 -11.98
N GLN A 208 -10.03 -11.44 -12.09
CA GLN A 208 -9.14 -11.07 -10.99
C GLN A 208 -9.44 -9.63 -10.55
N HIS A 209 -9.52 -8.71 -11.51
CA HIS A 209 -9.89 -7.31 -11.29
C HIS A 209 -11.20 -7.17 -10.51
N LYS A 210 -12.28 -7.81 -10.98
CA LYS A 210 -13.58 -7.81 -10.30
C LYS A 210 -13.51 -8.35 -8.88
N TRP A 211 -12.69 -9.39 -8.65
CA TRP A 211 -12.49 -9.92 -7.30
C TRP A 211 -11.83 -8.88 -6.39
N PHE A 212 -10.78 -8.17 -6.85
CA PHE A 212 -10.16 -7.09 -6.08
C PHE A 212 -11.14 -5.95 -5.77
N VAL A 213 -11.92 -5.50 -6.77
CA VAL A 213 -12.92 -4.43 -6.58
C VAL A 213 -13.97 -4.82 -5.54
N SER A 214 -14.52 -6.04 -5.61
CA SER A 214 -15.50 -6.54 -4.64
C SER A 214 -14.92 -6.59 -3.22
N GLN A 215 -13.74 -7.18 -3.04
CA GLN A 215 -13.11 -7.23 -1.72
C GLN A 215 -12.71 -5.85 -1.20
N LEU A 216 -12.35 -4.92 -2.10
CA LEU A 216 -12.03 -3.55 -1.74
C LEU A 216 -13.26 -2.78 -1.28
N ALA A 217 -14.44 -3.03 -1.87
CA ALA A 217 -15.71 -2.46 -1.43
C ALA A 217 -16.09 -2.91 0.00
N ASP A 218 -15.90 -4.20 0.29
CA ASP A 218 -16.11 -4.75 1.64
C ASP A 218 -15.17 -4.09 2.65
N VAL A 219 -13.87 -4.04 2.36
CA VAL A 219 -12.85 -3.46 3.25
C VAL A 219 -13.03 -1.95 3.42
N ALA A 220 -13.42 -1.22 2.36
CA ALA A 220 -13.73 0.20 2.46
C ALA A 220 -14.95 0.45 3.35
N THR A 221 -15.95 -0.43 3.32
CA THR A 221 -17.11 -0.36 4.20
C THR A 221 -16.71 -0.66 5.65
N ASP A 222 -15.90 -1.69 5.89
CA ASP A 222 -15.37 -2.03 7.22
C ASP A 222 -14.49 -0.92 7.82
N LEU A 223 -13.84 -0.13 6.97
CA LEU A 223 -13.02 1.03 7.36
C LEU A 223 -13.77 2.36 7.42
N GLU A 224 -15.09 2.36 7.16
CA GLU A 224 -15.91 3.58 7.09
C GLU A 224 -15.35 4.62 6.10
N ILE A 225 -14.79 4.15 4.98
CA ILE A 225 -14.29 4.99 3.89
C ILE A 225 -15.46 5.33 2.96
N HIS A 226 -15.80 6.62 2.92
CA HIS A 226 -16.94 7.14 2.17
C HIS A 226 -16.54 8.03 1.00
N SER A 227 -15.28 8.44 0.91
CA SER A 227 -14.78 9.34 -0.13
C SER A 227 -13.44 8.88 -0.69
N TRP A 228 -13.12 9.39 -1.88
CA TRP A 228 -11.80 9.19 -2.49
C TRP A 228 -10.69 9.73 -1.59
N GLU A 229 -10.93 10.88 -0.97
CA GLU A 229 -9.99 11.55 -0.09
C GLU A 229 -9.66 10.70 1.14
N ASP A 230 -10.65 10.02 1.74
CA ASP A 230 -10.45 9.10 2.87
C ASP A 230 -9.67 7.85 2.45
N MET A 231 -9.96 7.31 1.26
CA MET A 231 -9.23 6.18 0.70
C MET A 231 -7.76 6.57 0.47
N LYS A 232 -7.53 7.69 -0.21
CA LYS A 232 -6.19 8.22 -0.48
C LYS A 232 -5.41 8.48 0.81
N ALA A 233 -6.03 9.09 1.82
CA ALA A 233 -5.41 9.31 3.13
C ALA A 233 -5.01 7.99 3.81
N SER A 234 -5.78 6.92 3.61
CA SER A 234 -5.45 5.59 4.11
C SER A 234 -4.30 4.93 3.34
N LEU A 235 -4.27 5.06 2.01
CA LEU A 235 -3.19 4.54 1.17
C LEU A 235 -1.85 5.25 1.42
N GLN A 236 -1.89 6.56 1.67
CA GLN A 236 -0.72 7.38 2.02
C GLN A 236 -0.01 6.93 3.30
N GLN A 237 -0.71 6.23 4.20
CA GLN A 237 -0.10 5.65 5.40
C GLN A 237 0.71 4.38 5.09
N VAL A 238 0.52 3.77 3.91
CA VAL A 238 1.18 2.52 3.51
C VAL A 238 2.31 2.80 2.53
N ILE A 239 2.04 2.99 1.24
CA ILE A 239 3.00 3.43 0.22
C ILE A 239 2.19 4.19 -0.83
N TRP A 240 2.60 5.42 -1.14
CA TRP A 240 1.89 6.27 -2.08
C TRP A 240 2.84 7.21 -2.82
N HIS A 241 2.74 7.24 -4.15
CA HIS A 241 3.41 8.15 -5.05
C HIS A 241 2.36 8.99 -5.80
N GLU A 242 2.33 10.30 -5.54
CA GLU A 242 1.24 11.20 -5.91
C GLU A 242 0.91 11.20 -7.41
N TYR A 243 1.92 11.25 -8.28
CA TYR A 243 1.69 11.28 -9.74
C TYR A 243 1.46 9.92 -10.38
N GLN A 244 1.85 8.84 -9.71
CA GLN A 244 1.74 7.48 -10.26
C GLN A 244 0.41 6.86 -9.85
N ASP A 245 0.04 7.03 -8.58
CA ASP A 245 -1.07 6.31 -7.98
C ASP A 245 -2.42 7.01 -8.15
N ASP A 246 -2.46 8.36 -8.11
CA ASP A 246 -3.71 9.12 -7.97
C ASP A 246 -4.75 8.77 -9.04
N LYS A 247 -4.36 8.79 -10.32
CA LYS A 247 -5.29 8.52 -11.42
C LYS A 247 -5.84 7.09 -11.37
N GLN A 248 -4.97 6.08 -11.32
CA GLN A 248 -5.37 4.67 -11.42
C GLN A 248 -6.18 4.22 -10.19
N HIS A 249 -5.81 4.69 -9.01
CA HIS A 249 -6.53 4.35 -7.79
C HIS A 249 -7.86 5.10 -7.67
N LYS A 250 -7.97 6.31 -8.25
CA LYS A 250 -9.25 7.01 -8.35
C LYS A 250 -10.21 6.31 -9.31
N GLU A 251 -9.72 5.89 -10.48
CA GLU A 251 -10.51 5.08 -11.42
C GLU A 251 -11.00 3.79 -10.74
N LEU A 252 -10.14 3.11 -9.98
CA LEU A 252 -10.51 1.95 -9.17
C LEU A 252 -11.56 2.28 -8.10
N TRP A 253 -11.44 3.43 -7.44
CA TRP A 253 -12.42 3.88 -6.44
C TRP A 253 -13.78 4.17 -7.05
N ASP A 254 -13.83 4.79 -8.23
CA ASP A 254 -15.08 5.04 -8.95
C ASP A 254 -15.81 3.70 -9.26
N GLU A 255 -15.08 2.63 -9.58
CA GLU A 255 -15.64 1.28 -9.73
C GLU A 255 -16.17 0.70 -8.40
N VAL A 256 -15.47 0.93 -7.29
CA VAL A 256 -15.93 0.53 -5.95
C VAL A 256 -17.23 1.24 -5.57
N VAL A 257 -17.34 2.54 -5.85
CA VAL A 257 -18.56 3.32 -5.59
C VAL A 257 -19.71 2.79 -6.44
N ALA A 258 -19.48 2.56 -7.74
CA ALA A 258 -20.49 2.00 -8.64
C ALA A 258 -21.00 0.64 -8.15
N LEU A 259 -20.13 -0.25 -7.68
CA LEU A 259 -20.51 -1.56 -7.14
C LEU A 259 -21.38 -1.43 -5.88
N ARG A 260 -21.02 -0.53 -4.95
CA ARG A 260 -21.79 -0.30 -3.71
C ARG A 260 -23.18 0.28 -4.00
N ASP A 261 -23.28 1.15 -4.99
CA ASP A 261 -24.55 1.73 -5.41
C ASP A 261 -25.47 0.68 -6.07
N GLU A 262 -24.93 -0.22 -6.90
CA GLU A 262 -25.67 -1.34 -7.49
C GLU A 262 -26.23 -2.28 -6.42
N GLU A 263 -25.43 -2.63 -5.40
CA GLU A 263 -25.87 -3.45 -4.28
C GLU A 263 -26.98 -2.79 -3.49
N ALA A 264 -26.88 -1.48 -3.22
CA ALA A 264 -27.91 -0.71 -2.51
C ALA A 264 -29.25 -0.69 -3.27
N MET A 265 -29.23 -0.58 -4.61
CA MET A 265 -30.45 -0.64 -5.42
C MET A 265 -31.11 -2.02 -5.37
N HIS A 266 -30.32 -3.09 -5.43
CA HIS A 266 -30.84 -4.47 -5.37
C HIS A 266 -31.48 -4.79 -4.00
N PHE A 267 -30.95 -4.23 -2.91
CA PHE A 267 -31.60 -4.32 -1.59
C PHE A 267 -32.90 -3.52 -1.51
N SER A 268 -33.00 -2.38 -2.20
CA SER A 268 -34.21 -1.55 -2.18
C SER A 268 -35.37 -2.15 -2.98
N GLU A 269 -35.11 -2.90 -4.07
CA GLU A 269 -36.16 -3.57 -4.85
C GLU A 269 -36.76 -4.81 -4.17
N MET A 270 -36.03 -5.45 -3.24
CA MET A 270 -36.53 -6.62 -2.50
C MET A 270 -37.40 -6.28 -1.28
N VAL A 271 -37.54 -4.99 -0.91
CA VAL A 271 -38.49 -4.56 0.12
C VAL A 271 -39.89 -4.43 -0.52
N TYR A 272 -40.59 -5.55 -0.66
CA TYR A 272 -41.98 -5.55 -1.10
C TYR A 272 -42.87 -4.74 -0.12
N PRO A 273 -43.75 -3.85 -0.61
CA PRO A 273 -44.73 -3.20 0.25
C PRO A 273 -45.72 -4.24 0.78
N VAL A 274 -45.82 -4.35 2.10
CA VAL A 274 -46.87 -5.13 2.76
C VAL A 274 -48.21 -4.56 2.32
N PRO A 275 -49.11 -5.36 1.70
CA PRO A 275 -50.43 -4.88 1.32
C PRO A 275 -51.15 -4.43 2.59
N SER A 276 -51.44 -3.14 2.69
CA SER A 276 -52.31 -2.60 3.73
C SER A 276 -53.69 -3.22 3.53
N MET A 277 -54.01 -4.24 4.32
CA MET A 277 -55.36 -4.78 4.39
C MET A 277 -56.22 -3.74 5.11
N ALA A 278 -56.92 -2.93 4.31
CA ALA A 278 -57.99 -2.08 4.80
C ALA A 278 -59.09 -2.98 5.39
N VAL A 279 -59.39 -2.76 6.66
CA VAL A 279 -60.49 -3.37 7.44
C VAL A 279 -61.77 -2.58 7.20
#